data_AF-A0A2D6ASM9-F1
#
_entry.id   AF-A0A2D6ASM9-F1
#
_cell.length_a   1.000
_cell.length_b   1.000
_cell.length_c   1.000
_cell.angle_alpha   90.00
_cell.angle_beta   90.00
_cell.angle_gamma   90.00
#
_symmetry.space_group_name_H-M   'P 1'
#
loop_
_entity.id
_entity.type
_entity.pdbx_description
1 polymer ?
#
loop_
_entity_poly.entity_id
_entity_poly.type
_entity_poly.pdbx_seq_one_letter_code
_entity_poly.pdbx_strand_id
1 'polypeptide(L)'
;MATSDKKYNRVSRRGFLGTGLMLPFLPVTQTPLLAGNQEKKETQDKEDDEYTTMLTSAGGVVRVKKSTLKEAKVISSKMSNKSLLSWLKFKDKG
;
A
#
# COMPACT_ATOMS: atom_id res chain seq x y z
N MET A 1 -4.01 24.82 63.47
CA MET A 1 -3.65 25.89 62.53
C MET A 1 -3.71 25.30 61.12
N ALA A 2 -4.65 25.80 60.29
CA ALA A 2 -4.91 25.63 58.84
C ALA A 2 -4.34 24.39 58.09
N THR A 3 -5.14 23.37 57.73
CA THR A 3 -6.00 23.18 56.53
C THR A 3 -5.30 23.13 55.17
N SER A 4 -5.39 21.99 54.47
CA SER A 4 -5.64 21.95 53.02
C SER A 4 -6.06 20.55 52.56
N ASP A 5 -7.38 20.33 52.45
CA ASP A 5 -7.97 19.19 51.75
C ASP A 5 -7.79 19.37 50.23
N LYS A 6 -6.87 18.62 49.63
CA LYS A 6 -6.70 18.58 48.16
C LYS A 6 -7.80 17.71 47.55
N LYS A 7 -8.89 18.34 47.12
CA LYS A 7 -9.91 17.72 46.25
C LYS A 7 -9.28 17.36 44.91
N TYR A 8 -8.98 16.08 44.70
CA TYR A 8 -8.61 15.56 43.38
C TYR A 8 -9.84 15.61 42.47
N ASN A 9 -9.83 16.59 41.56
CA ASN A 9 -10.88 16.74 40.57
C ASN A 9 -10.78 15.57 39.56
N ARG A 10 -11.71 14.61 39.67
CA ARG A 10 -11.83 13.47 38.76
C ARG A 10 -12.19 14.02 37.37
N VAL A 11 -11.22 14.06 36.46
CA VAL A 11 -11.44 14.43 35.06
C VAL A 11 -12.48 13.47 34.46
N SER A 12 -13.67 13.99 34.22
CA SER A 12 -14.78 13.29 33.57
C SER A 12 -14.38 12.94 32.14
N ARG A 13 -14.16 11.65 31.87
CA ARG A 13 -13.92 11.11 30.52
C ARG A 13 -15.23 11.06 29.72
N ARG A 14 -15.85 12.22 29.51
CA ARG A 14 -16.96 12.41 28.58
C ARG A 14 -16.74 13.72 27.83
N GLY A 15 -15.85 13.66 26.85
CA GLY A 15 -15.60 14.72 25.88
C GLY A 15 -15.53 14.11 24.49
N PHE A 16 -16.60 14.33 23.71
CA PHE A 16 -16.66 14.28 22.25
C PHE A 16 -16.24 12.98 21.51
N LEU A 17 -17.19 12.07 21.37
CA LEU A 17 -17.22 11.05 20.29
C LEU A 17 -18.11 11.50 19.11
N GLY A 18 -18.27 12.81 18.89
CA GLY A 18 -19.48 13.32 18.22
C GLY A 18 -19.36 14.20 16.98
N THR A 19 -18.22 14.84 16.66
CA THR A 19 -18.20 15.85 15.57
C THR A 19 -16.84 15.98 14.86
N GLY A 20 -16.18 14.85 14.57
CA GLY A 20 -14.81 14.84 14.02
C GLY A 20 -14.65 14.31 12.60
N LEU A 21 -15.72 14.12 11.82
CA LEU A 21 -15.58 13.73 10.41
C LEU A 21 -16.82 14.11 9.59
N MET A 22 -17.03 15.42 9.40
CA MET A 22 -17.70 15.90 8.21
C MET A 22 -16.69 16.71 7.41
N LEU A 23 -15.91 16.02 6.59
CA LEU A 23 -15.16 16.67 5.52
C LEU A 23 -16.19 17.06 4.45
N PRO A 24 -16.54 18.36 4.29
CA PRO A 24 -17.24 18.75 3.08
C PRO A 24 -16.31 18.44 1.91
N PHE A 25 -16.85 17.80 0.88
CA PHE A 25 -16.18 17.46 -0.36
C PHE A 25 -15.27 18.59 -0.86
N LEU A 26 -13.99 18.52 -0.48
CA LEU A 26 -12.93 19.40 -0.95
C LEU A 26 -12.21 18.64 -2.06
N PRO A 27 -12.22 19.11 -3.32
CA PRO A 27 -11.35 18.56 -4.34
C PRO A 27 -9.91 18.82 -3.90
N VAL A 28 -9.21 17.75 -3.53
CA VAL A 28 -7.77 17.76 -3.26
C VAL A 28 -7.06 17.98 -4.61
N THR A 29 -7.02 19.23 -5.07
CA THR A 29 -6.03 19.71 -6.03
C THR A 29 -4.80 20.09 -5.22
N GLN A 30 -3.92 19.12 -4.99
CA GLN A 30 -2.68 19.36 -4.26
C GLN A 30 -1.85 20.40 -5.01
N THR A 31 -1.65 21.53 -4.34
CA THR A 31 -0.57 22.47 -4.58
C THR A 31 0.79 21.78 -4.43
N PRO A 32 1.83 22.27 -5.13
CA PRO A 32 3.08 21.55 -5.33
C PRO A 32 4.06 21.85 -4.20
N LEU A 33 3.98 21.14 -3.09
CA LEU A 33 5.03 21.17 -2.06
C LEU A 33 5.15 19.76 -1.48
N LEU A 34 6.28 19.10 -1.75
CA LEU A 34 6.62 17.69 -1.45
C LEU A 34 6.48 16.67 -2.60
N ALA A 35 6.97 17.01 -3.80
CA ALA A 35 7.41 15.99 -4.76
C ALA A 35 8.68 16.49 -5.47
N GLY A 36 9.83 16.23 -4.84
CA GLY A 36 11.12 16.33 -5.53
C GLY A 36 11.16 15.36 -6.71
N ASN A 37 11.65 15.85 -7.84
CA ASN A 37 11.99 15.11 -9.07
C ASN A 37 10.90 14.21 -9.65
N GLN A 38 9.97 14.83 -10.38
CA GLN A 38 9.39 14.20 -11.57
C GLN A 38 10.09 14.79 -12.79
N GLU A 39 11.29 14.28 -13.10
CA GLU A 39 11.79 14.39 -14.47
C GLU A 39 10.88 13.54 -15.35
N LYS A 40 9.87 14.19 -15.94
CA LYS A 40 9.26 13.71 -17.16
C LYS A 40 10.35 13.72 -18.24
N LYS A 41 10.99 12.57 -18.46
CA LYS A 41 11.60 12.28 -19.76
C LYS A 41 10.52 11.70 -20.65
N GLU A 42 9.98 12.57 -21.47
CA GLU A 42 9.16 12.22 -22.61
C GLU A 42 9.99 11.39 -23.59
N THR A 43 9.43 10.22 -23.94
CA THR A 43 9.52 9.52 -25.23
C THR A 43 10.89 9.43 -25.91
N GLN A 44 11.53 8.28 -25.75
CA GLN A 44 12.43 7.73 -26.77
C GLN A 44 12.17 6.22 -26.86
N ASP A 45 11.87 5.76 -28.08
CA ASP A 45 11.46 4.42 -28.50
C ASP A 45 12.11 3.26 -27.72
N LYS A 46 11.34 2.60 -26.84
CA LYS A 46 11.83 1.45 -26.07
C LYS A 46 10.70 0.47 -25.73
N GLU A 47 10.11 -0.18 -26.74
CA GLU A 47 9.31 -1.40 -26.47
C GLU A 47 10.14 -2.46 -25.72
N ASP A 48 11.46 -2.44 -25.86
CA ASP A 48 12.40 -3.38 -25.23
C ASP A 48 12.73 -3.10 -23.75
N ASP A 49 12.45 -1.89 -23.24
CA ASP A 49 12.71 -1.55 -21.83
C ASP A 49 11.44 -1.55 -20.98
N GLU A 50 10.34 -2.12 -21.48
CA GLU A 50 9.13 -2.26 -20.66
C GLU A 50 9.23 -3.49 -19.75
N TYR A 51 9.39 -3.24 -18.45
CA TYR A 51 9.47 -4.27 -17.42
C TYR A 51 8.18 -4.32 -16.60
N THR A 52 7.82 -5.51 -16.13
CA THR A 52 6.78 -5.70 -15.12
C THR A 52 7.34 -6.44 -13.91
N THR A 53 6.76 -6.17 -12.75
CA THR A 53 7.14 -6.81 -11.49
C THR A 53 6.29 -8.05 -11.28
N MET A 54 6.92 -9.17 -10.99
CA MET A 54 6.27 -10.47 -10.79
C MET A 54 6.79 -11.18 -9.55
N LEU A 55 6.05 -12.19 -9.12
CA LEU A 55 6.44 -13.09 -8.05
C LEU A 55 7.02 -14.38 -8.64
N THR A 56 8.11 -14.85 -8.05
CA THR A 56 8.66 -16.18 -8.28
C THR A 56 7.85 -17.24 -7.51
N SER A 57 7.98 -18.51 -7.89
CA SER A 57 7.39 -19.63 -7.13
C SER A 57 7.93 -19.74 -5.71
N ALA A 58 9.07 -19.12 -5.40
CA ALA A 58 9.60 -19.01 -4.04
C ALA A 58 9.03 -17.81 -3.24
N GLY A 59 8.14 -17.01 -3.83
CA GLY A 59 7.56 -15.81 -3.21
C GLY A 59 8.43 -14.55 -3.29
N GLY A 60 9.59 -14.62 -3.95
CA GLY A 60 10.46 -13.45 -4.17
C GLY A 60 9.98 -12.56 -5.32
N VAL A 61 10.27 -11.26 -5.23
CA VAL A 61 9.90 -10.25 -6.23
C VAL A 61 10.99 -10.13 -7.29
N VAL A 62 10.61 -10.17 -8.57
CA VAL A 62 11.53 -10.04 -9.72
C VAL A 62 10.96 -9.11 -10.77
N ARG A 63 11.83 -8.48 -11.57
CA ARG A 63 11.46 -7.65 -12.73
C ARG A 63 11.70 -8.45 -14.01
N VAL A 64 10.68 -8.56 -14.85
CA VAL A 64 10.72 -9.34 -16.09
C VAL A 64 10.37 -8.45 -17.27
N LYS A 65 11.06 -8.61 -18.40
CA LYS A 65 10.76 -7.93 -19.65
C LYS A 65 9.38 -8.35 -20.16
N LYS A 66 8.57 -7.40 -20.61
CA LYS A 66 7.25 -7.72 -21.16
C LYS A 66 7.30 -8.54 -22.45
N SER A 67 8.36 -8.40 -23.26
CA SER A 67 8.57 -9.23 -24.46
C SER A 67 8.60 -10.71 -24.13
N THR A 68 9.37 -11.11 -23.12
CA THR A 68 9.45 -12.50 -22.63
C THR A 68 8.11 -13.02 -22.13
N LEU A 69 7.25 -12.17 -21.57
CA LEU A 69 5.92 -12.57 -21.10
C LEU A 69 4.93 -12.86 -22.22
N LYS A 70 5.07 -12.18 -23.37
CA LYS A 70 4.23 -12.47 -24.55
C LYS A 70 4.52 -13.86 -25.11
N GLU A 71 5.75 -14.33 -24.97
CA GLU A 71 6.20 -15.66 -25.42
C GLU A 71 5.99 -16.76 -24.36
N ALA A 72 5.71 -16.39 -23.12
CA ALA A 72 5.60 -17.32 -22.01
C ALA A 72 4.34 -18.18 -22.12
N LYS A 73 4.47 -19.48 -21.83
CA LYS A 73 3.35 -20.42 -21.79
C LYS A 73 2.52 -20.21 -20.54
N VAL A 74 1.22 -19.97 -20.72
CA VAL A 74 0.25 -19.94 -19.63
C VAL A 74 -0.08 -21.37 -19.20
N ILE A 75 0.29 -21.74 -17.97
CA ILE A 75 0.03 -23.07 -17.39
C ILE A 75 -1.40 -23.17 -16.83
N SER A 76 -1.87 -22.11 -16.17
CA SER A 76 -3.24 -22.01 -15.67
C SER A 76 -3.70 -20.55 -15.68
N SER A 77 -4.82 -20.29 -16.34
CA SER A 77 -5.42 -18.95 -16.42
C SER A 77 -6.23 -18.60 -15.17
N LYS A 78 -6.77 -19.60 -14.46
CA LYS A 78 -7.60 -19.41 -13.27
C LYS A 78 -7.18 -20.39 -12.18
N MET A 79 -6.88 -19.86 -11.00
CA MET A 79 -6.42 -20.62 -9.85
C MET A 79 -7.09 -20.09 -8.58
N SER A 80 -7.40 -20.97 -7.63
CA SER A 80 -7.92 -20.56 -6.32
C SER A 80 -6.79 -20.03 -5.43
N ASN A 81 -7.11 -19.16 -4.46
CA ASN A 81 -6.11 -18.60 -3.53
C ASN A 81 -5.35 -19.70 -2.78
N LYS A 82 -6.04 -20.78 -2.37
CA LYS A 82 -5.40 -21.93 -1.71
C LYS A 82 -4.37 -22.59 -2.61
N SER A 83 -4.72 -22.80 -3.88
CA SER A 83 -3.84 -23.43 -4.85
C SER A 83 -2.66 -22.51 -5.19
N LEU A 84 -2.90 -21.20 -5.37
CA LEU A 84 -1.84 -20.21 -5.59
C LEU A 84 -0.86 -20.15 -4.41
N LEU A 85 -1.36 -20.11 -3.18
CA LEU A 85 -0.55 -20.12 -1.96
C LEU A 85 0.20 -21.43 -1.76
N SER A 86 -0.30 -22.58 -2.24
CA SER A 86 0.49 -23.82 -2.24
C SER A 86 1.59 -23.81 -3.32
N TRP A 87 1.37 -23.06 -4.40
CA TRP A 87 2.29 -22.97 -5.53
C TRP A 87 3.45 -22.02 -5.23
N LEU A 88 3.13 -20.91 -4.57
CA LEU A 88 4.10 -20.03 -3.95
C LEU A 88 4.59 -20.75 -2.69
N LYS A 89 5.86 -21.13 -2.60
CA LYS A 89 6.43 -21.85 -1.43
C LYS A 89 6.51 -20.98 -0.17
N PHE A 90 5.47 -20.20 0.14
CA PHE A 90 5.22 -19.61 1.44
C PHE A 90 5.02 -20.77 2.42
N LYS A 91 6.13 -21.23 2.99
CA LYS A 91 6.12 -22.18 4.09
C LYS A 91 5.33 -21.52 5.22
N ASP A 92 4.13 -22.02 5.46
CA ASP A 92 3.34 -21.64 6.62
C ASP A 92 4.21 -21.96 7.85
N LYS A 93 4.78 -20.92 8.46
CA LYS A 93 5.51 -21.07 9.71
C LYS A 93 4.45 -21.11 10.80
N GLY A 94 3.77 -22.25 10.89
CA GLY A 94 2.99 -22.64 12.06
C GLY A 94 3.89 -22.88 13.26
#